data_AF-A0AAI8MP88-F1
#
_entry.id   AF-A0AAI8MP88-F1
#
_cell.length_a   1.000
_cell.length_b   1.000
_cell.length_c   1.000
_cell.angle_alpha   90.00
_cell.angle_beta   90.00
_cell.angle_gamma   90.00
#
_symmetry.space_group_name_H-M   'P 1'
#
loop_
_entity.id
_entity.type
_entity.pdbx_description
1 polymer ?
#
loop_
_entity_poly.entity_id
_entity_poly.type
_entity_poly.pdbx_seq_one_letter_code
_entity_poly.pdbx_strand_id
1 'polypeptide(L)' 'MKVTKQDLEQCVAFLLQCDIMAYHHNGKVFVDVENDTSSLSLEISKDNILHLSRLYDEGKLAN' A
#
# COMPACT_ATOMS: atom_id res chain seq x y z
N MET A 1 5.60 15.98 -3.94
CA MET A 1 6.76 15.17 -3.49
C MET A 1 6.91 13.97 -4.41
N LYS A 2 8.11 13.38 -4.52
CA LYS A 2 8.35 12.17 -5.32
C LYS A 2 8.20 10.94 -4.42
N VAL A 3 7.43 9.95 -4.86
CA VAL A 3 7.31 8.64 -4.19
C VAL A 3 8.63 7.87 -4.36
N THR A 4 9.20 7.39 -3.25
CA THR A 4 10.43 6.60 -3.23
C THR A 4 10.13 5.11 -3.24
N LYS A 5 11.17 4.28 -3.45
CA LYS A 5 11.03 2.82 -3.34
C LYS A 5 10.60 2.41 -1.93
N GLN A 6 11.14 3.07 -0.91
CA GLN A 6 10.78 2.83 0.49
C GLN A 6 9.31 3.16 0.75
N ASP A 7 8.78 4.27 0.22
CA ASP A 7 7.36 4.62 0.37
C ASP A 7 6.43 3.54 -0.21
N LEU A 8 6.80 2.96 -1.36
CA LEU A 8 6.04 1.87 -1.99
C LEU A 8 6.05 0.61 -1.10
N GLU A 9 7.22 0.23 -0.60
CA GLU A 9 7.40 -0.95 0.26
C GLU A 9 6.66 -0.79 1.60
N GLN A 10 6.75 0.38 2.24
CA GLN A 10 6.04 0.68 3.48
C GLN A 10 4.52 0.73 3.29
N CYS A 11 4.05 1.33 2.19
CA CYS A 11 2.62 1.35 1.87
C CYS A 11 2.06 -0.07 1.68
N VAL A 12 2.76 -0.92 0.92
CA VAL A 12 2.35 -2.33 0.74
C VAL A 12 2.40 -3.07 2.08
N ALA A 13 3.45 -2.90 2.87
CA ALA A 13 3.56 -3.55 4.19
C ALA A 13 2.43 -3.15 5.14
N PHE A 14 2.04 -1.87 5.16
CA PHE A 14 0.91 -1.38 5.95
C PHE A 14 -0.41 -2.03 5.52
N LEU A 15 -0.69 -2.07 4.22
CA LEU A 15 -1.92 -2.66 3.69
C LEU A 15 -2.01 -4.15 4.04
N LEU A 16 -0.90 -4.89 3.90
CA LEU A 16 -0.83 -6.29 4.29
C LEU A 16 -1.03 -6.49 5.81
N GLN A 17 -0.57 -5.56 6.66
CA GLN A 17 -0.87 -5.59 8.12
C GLN A 17 -2.36 -5.37 8.43
N CYS A 18 -3.09 -4.73 7.51
CA CYS A 18 -4.54 -4.53 7.61
C CYS A 18 -5.34 -5.65 6.91
N ASP A 19 -4.71 -6.78 6.58
CA ASP A 19 -5.30 -7.89 5.81
C ASP A 19 -5.84 -7.47 4.43
N ILE A 20 -5.25 -6.41 3.84
CA ILE A 20 -5.56 -5.95 2.49
C ILE A 20 -4.48 -6.47 1.54
N MET A 21 -4.87 -7.30 0.58
CA MET A 21 -3.96 -7.83 -0.43
C MET A 21 -3.45 -6.71 -1.33
N ALA A 22 -2.15 -6.41 -1.27
CA ALA A 22 -1.55 -5.32 -2.00
C ALA A 22 -0.16 -5.66 -2.53
N TYR A 23 0.23 -5.03 -3.64
CA TYR A 23 1.55 -5.17 -4.24
C TYR A 23 1.97 -3.88 -4.94
N HIS A 24 3.27 -3.72 -5.21
CA HIS A 24 3.77 -2.60 -6.01
C HIS A 24 4.40 -3.08 -7.31
N HIS A 25 4.15 -2.36 -8.41
CA HIS A 25 4.72 -2.65 -9.72
C HIS A 25 4.99 -1.35 -10.49
N ASN A 26 6.17 -1.21 -11.10
CA ASN A 26 6.58 -0.03 -11.88
C ASN A 26 6.34 1.33 -11.22
N GLY A 27 6.58 1.43 -9.90
CA GLY A 27 6.44 2.68 -9.16
C GLY A 27 5.00 3.04 -8.75
N LYS A 28 4.09 2.07 -8.84
CA LYS A 28 2.68 2.17 -8.45
C LYS A 28 2.35 1.10 -7.41
N VAL A 29 1.32 1.34 -6.60
CA VAL A 29 0.77 0.35 -5.65
C VAL A 29 -0.62 -0.03 -6.12
N PHE A 30 -0.93 -1.32 -6.04
CA PHE A 30 -2.22 -1.90 -6.39
C PHE A 30 -2.77 -2.67 -5.20
N VAL A 31 -4.09 -2.67 -5.06
CA VAL A 31 -4.83 -3.49 -4.11
C VAL A 31 -5.71 -4.43 -4.89
N ASP A 32 -5.65 -5.71 -4.55
CA ASP A 32 -6.53 -6.73 -5.11
C ASP A 32 -7.80 -6.81 -4.28
N VAL A 33 -8.92 -6.60 -4.95
CA VAL A 33 -10.26 -6.80 -4.40
C VAL A 33 -10.79 -8.09 -5.00
N GLU A 34 -10.83 -9.14 -4.17
CA GLU A 34 -11.49 -10.39 -4.52
C GLU A 34 -13.00 -10.25 -4.31
N ASN A 35 -13.76 -10.64 -5.32
CA ASN A 35 -15.19 -10.90 -5.23
C ASN A 35 -15.43 -12.35 -5.66
N ASP A 36 -16.57 -12.94 -5.26
CA ASP A 36 -16.91 -14.37 -5.44
C ASP A 36 -16.77 -14.91 -6.88
N THR A 37 -16.62 -14.02 -7.87
CA THR A 37 -16.57 -14.34 -9.31
C THR A 37 -15.43 -13.67 -10.07
N SER A 38 -14.68 -12.73 -9.48
CA SER A 38 -13.59 -12.03 -10.16
C SER A 38 -12.64 -11.31 -9.20
N SER A 39 -11.41 -11.09 -9.65
CA SER A 39 -10.40 -10.27 -8.98
C SER A 39 -10.23 -8.94 -9.72
N LEU A 40 -10.29 -7.83 -9.00
CA LEU A 40 -10.04 -6.49 -9.54
C LEU A 40 -8.86 -5.83 -8.83
N SER A 41 -7.86 -5.39 -9.58
CA SER A 41 -6.72 -4.64 -9.04
C SER A 41 -6.94 -3.13 -9.18
N LEU A 42 -6.89 -2.39 -8.08
CA LEU A 42 -7.08 -0.93 -8.03
C LEU A 42 -5.78 -0.21 -7.72
N GLU A 43 -5.39 0.76 -8.56
CA GLU A 43 -4.20 1.60 -8.34
C GLU A 43 -4.44 2.62 -7.22
N ILE A 44 -3.53 2.70 -6.26
CA ILE A 44 -3.51 3.71 -5.22
C ILE A 44 -2.84 5.00 -5.73
N SER A 45 -3.45 6.16 -5.41
CA SER A 45 -2.87 7.46 -5.74
C SER A 45 -1.53 7.71 -5.02
N LYS A 46 -0.67 8.54 -5.61
CA LYS A 46 0.63 8.90 -5.02
C LYS A 46 0.51 9.51 -3.62
N ASP A 47 -0.52 10.33 -3.39
CA ASP A 47 -0.74 10.98 -2.10
C ASP A 47 -1.12 9.95 -1.03
N ASN A 48 -1.94 8.96 -1.39
CA ASN A 48 -2.30 7.86 -0.49
C ASN A 48 -1.09 6.96 -0.19
N ILE A 49 -0.21 6.70 -1.17
CA ILE A 49 1.03 5.96 -0.92
C ILE A 49 1.88 6.66 0.15
N LEU A 50 2.07 7.98 0.03
CA LEU A 50 2.84 8.76 1.00
C LEU A 50 2.16 8.87 2.37
N HIS A 51 0.83 8.86 2.41
CA HIS A 51 0.09 8.88 3.67
C HIS A 51 0.21 7.54 4.40
N LEU A 52 -0.05 6.43 3.70
CA LEU A 52 0.00 5.08 4.27
C LEU A 52 1.43 4.67 4.67
N SER A 53 2.46 5.10 3.93
CA SER A 53 3.86 4.82 4.31
C SER A 53 4.25 5.46 5.66
N ARG A 54 3.70 6.64 5.99
CA ARG A 54 3.94 7.30 7.28
C ARG A 54 3.24 6.58 8.43
N LEU A 55 2.01 6.10 8.21
CA LEU A 55 1.27 5.34 9.23
C LEU A 55 1.99 4.04 9.61
N TYR A 56 2.68 3.41 8.65
CA TYR A 56 3.54 2.25 8.92
C TYR A 56 4.66 2.57 9.92
N ASP A 57 5.33 3.72 9.77
CA ASP A 57 6.41 4.12 10.66
C ASP A 57 5.88 4.52 12.05
N GLU A 58 4.72 5.17 12.12
CA GLU A 58 4.04 5.51 13.37
C GLU A 58 3.61 4.25 14.14
N GLY A 59 3.06 3.24 13.44
CA GLY A 59 2.68 1.96 14.03
C GLY A 59 3.84 1.14 14.58
N LYS A 60 5.06 1.33 14.06
CA LYS A 60 6.29 0.73 14.59
C LYS A 60 6.82 1.40 15.85
N LEU A 61 6.50 2.68 16.06
CA LEU A 61 6.96 3.44 17.24
C LEU A 61 6.03 3.25 18.44
N ALA A 62 4.82 2.72 18.24
CA ALA A 62 3.83 2.47 19.27
C ALA A 62 3.92 1.06 19.92
N ASN A 63 4.81 0.19 19.42
CA ASN A 63 5.13 -1.14 19.96
C ASN A 63 6.58 -1.19 20.44
#